data_AF-A0A286BXD1-F1
#
_entry.id   AF-A0A286BXD1-F1
#
_cell.length_a   1.000
_cell.length_b   1.000
_cell.length_c   1.000
_cell.angle_alpha   90.00
_cell.angle_beta   90.00
_cell.angle_gamma   90.00
#
_symmetry.space_group_name_H-M   'P 1'
#
loop_
_entity.id
_entity.type
_entity.pdbx_description
1 polymer ?
#
loop_
_entity_poly.entity_id
_entity_poly.type
_entity_poly.pdbx_seq_one_letter_code
_entity_poly.pdbx_strand_id
1 'polypeptide(L)'
;MANASKNASAFESRINPYHFHAVRHFTHSTEVCRFSGDMKLVFSHIANLQNRFGRVYLSYQRIDEMLGLGTDLFNNSQFIIQKFMQMGIVNKYEDGSRSFYIVNTPALEVV
;
A
#
# COMPACT_ATOMS: atom_id res chain seq x y z
N MET A 1 9.52 -29.32 -16.32
CA MET A 1 8.32 -28.67 -15.74
C MET A 1 8.77 -27.40 -15.04
N ALA A 2 8.64 -26.25 -15.70
CA ALA A 2 9.11 -24.97 -15.16
C ALA A 2 8.19 -24.51 -14.03
N ASN A 3 8.78 -24.28 -12.86
CA ASN A 3 8.10 -23.98 -11.62
C ASN A 3 7.47 -22.57 -11.68
N ALA A 4 6.17 -22.51 -12.01
CA ALA A 4 5.39 -21.26 -12.08
C ALA A 4 5.40 -20.45 -10.77
N SER A 5 5.74 -21.07 -9.63
CA SER A 5 5.86 -20.39 -8.34
C SER A 5 7.10 -19.51 -8.22
N LYS A 6 8.19 -19.78 -8.97
CA LYS A 6 9.42 -18.96 -8.94
C LYS A 6 9.40 -17.78 -9.90
N ASN A 7 8.56 -17.81 -10.93
CA ASN A 7 8.44 -16.68 -11.87
C ASN A 7 7.44 -15.61 -11.39
N ALA A 8 6.51 -15.96 -10.50
CA ALA A 8 5.61 -14.97 -9.88
C ALA A 8 6.33 -14.06 -8.87
N SER A 9 7.43 -14.54 -8.27
CA SER A 9 8.25 -13.78 -7.32
C SER A 9 9.29 -12.85 -7.97
N ALA A 10 9.53 -12.99 -9.28
CA ALA A 10 10.55 -12.22 -10.01
C ALA A 10 9.97 -11.07 -10.85
N PHE A 11 8.64 -10.94 -10.95
CA PHE A 11 8.01 -9.72 -11.44
C PHE A 11 7.88 -8.75 -10.27
N GLU A 12 9.05 -8.37 -9.76
CA GLU A 12 9.26 -7.54 -8.59
C GLU A 12 8.34 -6.33 -8.62
N SER A 13 7.47 -6.28 -7.62
CA SER A 13 6.69 -5.10 -7.31
C SER A 13 7.67 -3.95 -7.03
N ARG A 14 7.97 -3.15 -8.05
CA ARG A 14 8.88 -1.99 -7.98
C ARG A 14 8.51 -1.00 -6.87
N ILE A 15 7.30 -1.10 -6.33
CA ILE A 15 6.70 -0.19 -5.36
C ILE A 15 6.40 -0.85 -4.01
N ASN A 16 6.41 -2.19 -3.89
CA ASN A 16 6.08 -2.85 -2.62
C ASN A 16 7.31 -3.33 -1.84
N PRO A 17 7.86 -2.50 -0.96
CA PRO A 17 8.99 -2.91 -0.16
C PRO A 17 8.63 -3.82 1.04
N TYR A 18 7.34 -4.05 1.30
CA TYR A 18 6.89 -4.92 2.39
C TYR A 18 6.63 -6.37 1.93
N HIS A 19 6.93 -6.68 0.66
CA HIS A 19 6.80 -8.03 0.09
C HIS A 19 7.64 -9.06 0.85
N PHE A 20 8.73 -8.61 1.48
CA PHE A 20 9.47 -9.36 2.48
C PHE A 20 9.28 -8.62 3.82
N HIS A 21 9.06 -9.35 4.92
CA HIS A 21 8.91 -8.80 6.29
C HIS A 21 10.11 -7.97 6.81
N ALA A 22 11.03 -7.57 5.95
CA ALA A 22 12.28 -6.89 6.23
C ALA A 22 12.11 -5.51 6.88
N VAL A 23 11.00 -4.80 6.61
CA VAL A 23 10.86 -3.40 7.00
C VAL A 23 10.01 -3.28 8.26
N ARG A 24 10.66 -2.96 9.39
CA ARG A 24 10.02 -2.75 10.71
C ARG A 24 9.73 -1.27 11.00
N HIS A 25 10.53 -0.36 10.45
CA HIS A 25 10.46 1.08 10.68
C HIS A 25 10.47 1.82 9.34
N PHE A 26 9.81 2.97 9.29
CA PHE A 26 9.87 3.89 8.16
C PHE A 26 10.22 5.27 8.70
N THR A 27 11.28 5.89 8.16
CA THR A 27 11.60 7.28 8.44
C THR A 27 10.90 8.15 7.40
N HIS A 28 9.90 8.92 7.83
CA HIS A 28 9.31 9.98 7.01
C HIS A 28 9.65 11.33 7.61
N SER A 29 10.31 12.21 6.85
CA SER A 29 10.51 13.60 7.29
C SER A 29 11.03 13.70 8.73
N THR A 30 12.03 12.88 9.09
CA THR A 30 12.65 12.75 10.43
C THR A 30 11.82 12.06 11.52
N GLU A 31 10.57 11.68 11.26
CA GLU A 31 9.75 10.89 12.17
C GLU A 31 9.80 9.39 11.85
N VAL A 32 10.03 8.57 12.88
CA VAL A 32 9.97 7.11 12.77
C VAL A 32 8.51 6.65 12.90
N CYS A 33 7.89 6.30 11.79
CA CYS A 33 6.56 5.73 11.75
C CYS A 33 6.60 4.19 11.79
N ARG A 34 5.91 3.59 12.76
CA ARG A 34 5.70 2.15 12.83
C ARG A 34 4.42 1.76 12.12
N PHE A 35 4.53 0.92 11.08
CA PHE A 35 3.36 0.40 10.37
C PHE A 35 2.81 -0.82 11.10
N SER A 36 1.49 -0.81 11.36
CA SER A 36 0.77 -2.00 11.83
C SER A 36 0.74 -3.08 10.73
N GLY A 37 0.33 -4.30 11.10
CA GLY A 37 0.12 -5.38 10.12
C GLY A 37 -0.87 -4.96 9.02
N ASP A 38 -2.00 -4.39 9.43
CA ASP A 38 -3.07 -3.92 8.54
C ASP A 38 -2.58 -2.84 7.57
N MET A 39 -1.76 -1.89 8.06
CA MET A 39 -1.14 -0.89 7.20
C MET A 39 -0.27 -1.53 6.11
N LYS A 40 0.52 -2.55 6.45
CA LYS A 40 1.34 -3.27 5.46
C LYS A 40 0.50 -4.04 4.44
N LEU A 41 -0.63 -4.62 4.87
CA LEU A 41 -1.57 -5.30 3.99
C LEU A 41 -2.22 -4.33 3.02
N VAL A 42 -2.76 -3.21 3.51
CA VAL A 42 -3.37 -2.17 2.67
C VAL A 42 -2.36 -1.61 1.69
N PHE A 43 -1.16 -1.25 2.15
CA PHE A 43 -0.09 -0.75 1.28
C PHE A 43 0.25 -1.77 0.19
N SER A 44 0.44 -3.04 0.56
CA SER A 44 0.76 -4.11 -0.39
C SER A 44 -0.31 -4.26 -1.45
N HIS A 45 -1.58 -4.16 -1.05
CA HIS A 45 -2.72 -4.24 -1.96
C HIS A 45 -2.72 -3.08 -2.96
N ILE A 46 -2.65 -1.83 -2.49
CA ILE A 46 -2.70 -0.65 -3.38
C ILE A 46 -1.44 -0.53 -4.27
N ALA A 47 -0.27 -0.92 -3.76
CA ALA A 47 0.96 -0.97 -4.55
C ALA A 47 0.85 -2.01 -5.66
N ASN A 48 0.26 -3.18 -5.38
CA ASN A 48 0.01 -4.19 -6.41
C ASN A 48 -0.96 -3.66 -7.49
N LEU A 49 -2.07 -3.03 -7.08
CA LEU A 49 -2.99 -2.39 -8.03
C LEU A 49 -2.28 -1.37 -8.92
N GLN A 50 -1.40 -0.53 -8.36
CA GLN A 50 -0.63 0.42 -9.14
C GLN A 50 0.33 -0.27 -10.12
N ASN A 51 1.06 -1.29 -9.68
CA ASN A 51 1.97 -2.02 -10.57
C ASN A 51 1.23 -2.68 -11.75
N ARG A 52 -0.04 -3.08 -11.56
CA ARG A 52 -0.85 -3.72 -12.59
C ARG A 52 -1.57 -2.74 -13.52
N PHE A 53 -2.05 -1.61 -13.00
CA PHE A 53 -2.97 -0.73 -13.72
C PHE A 53 -2.46 0.71 -13.88
N GLY A 54 -1.37 1.08 -13.23
CA GLY A 54 -0.80 2.44 -13.20
C GLY A 54 -1.59 3.41 -12.32
N ARG A 55 -2.91 3.54 -12.53
CA ARG A 55 -3.80 4.35 -11.69
C ARG A 55 -4.61 3.46 -10.76
N VAL A 56 -4.71 3.84 -9.50
CA VAL A 56 -5.44 3.07 -8.50
C VAL A 56 -6.79 3.70 -8.23
N TYR A 57 -7.88 2.97 -8.48
CA TYR A 57 -9.23 3.36 -8.09
C TYR A 57 -9.65 2.52 -6.89
N LEU A 58 -10.04 3.16 -5.80
CA LEU A 58 -10.23 2.52 -4.50
C LEU A 58 -11.72 2.44 -4.14
N SER A 59 -12.14 1.27 -3.67
CA SER A 59 -13.39 1.08 -2.92
C SER A 59 -13.01 0.62 -1.52
N TYR A 60 -13.15 1.50 -0.52
CA TYR A 60 -12.73 1.21 0.86
C TYR A 60 -13.44 -0.02 1.42
N GLN A 61 -14.77 -0.08 1.24
CA GLN A 61 -15.56 -1.24 1.65
C GLN A 61 -15.01 -2.54 1.03
N ARG A 62 -14.68 -2.53 -0.27
CA ARG A 62 -14.19 -3.73 -0.93
C ARG A 62 -12.80 -4.14 -0.41
N ILE A 63 -11.95 -3.17 -0.11
CA ILE A 63 -10.63 -3.41 0.46
C ILE A 63 -10.76 -4.00 1.86
N ASP A 64 -11.65 -3.44 2.68
CA ASP A 64 -11.91 -3.92 4.05
C ASP A 64 -12.40 -5.37 4.03
N GLU A 65 -13.38 -5.69 3.19
CA GLU A 65 -13.87 -7.06 2.99
C GLU A 65 -12.78 -8.02 2.51
N MET A 66 -11.95 -7.59 1.55
CA MET A 66 -10.92 -8.43 0.95
C MET A 66 -9.75 -8.70 1.90
N LEU A 67 -9.39 -7.72 2.73
CA LEU A 67 -8.26 -7.81 3.65
C LEU A 67 -8.68 -8.23 5.07
N GLY A 68 -9.98 -8.42 5.31
CA GLY A 68 -10.51 -8.76 6.62
C GLY A 68 -10.30 -7.66 7.65
N LEU A 69 -10.31 -6.40 7.22
CA LEU A 69 -10.15 -5.26 8.13
C LEU A 69 -11.43 -5.05 8.93
N GLY A 70 -11.28 -4.82 10.23
CA GLY A 70 -12.41 -4.61 11.13
C GLY A 70 -13.17 -3.32 10.81
N THR A 71 -14.42 -3.25 11.29
CA THR A 71 -15.25 -2.03 11.25
C THR A 71 -14.78 -0.96 12.23
N ASP A 72 -13.72 -1.23 13.00
CA ASP A 72 -13.14 -0.29 13.93
C ASP A 72 -12.62 0.95 13.19
N LEU A 73 -12.98 2.13 13.73
CA LEU A 73 -12.70 3.44 13.15
C LEU A 73 -11.20 3.69 12.87
N PHE A 74 -10.30 2.97 13.52
CA PHE A 74 -8.85 3.21 13.47
C PHE A 74 -8.07 2.20 12.62
N ASN A 75 -8.71 1.11 12.16
CA ASN A 75 -8.01 0.03 11.45
C ASN A 75 -8.62 -0.30 10.08
N ASN A 76 -9.68 0.39 9.67
CA ASN A 76 -10.22 0.25 8.31
C ASN A 76 -9.31 0.91 7.27
N SER A 77 -9.48 0.49 6.01
CA SER A 77 -8.68 0.97 4.89
C SER A 77 -8.83 2.46 4.66
N GLN A 78 -10.00 3.05 4.91
CA GLN A 78 -10.20 4.49 4.74
C GLN A 78 -9.28 5.29 5.68
N PHE A 79 -9.23 4.95 6.97
CA PHE A 79 -8.35 5.59 7.94
C PHE A 79 -6.88 5.39 7.58
N ILE A 80 -6.51 4.15 7.22
CA ILE A 80 -5.13 3.81 6.85
C ILE A 80 -4.69 4.58 5.61
N ILE A 81 -5.53 4.66 4.58
CA ILE A 81 -5.22 5.37 3.33
C ILE A 81 -5.13 6.88 3.58
N GLN A 82 -5.99 7.45 4.42
CA GLN A 82 -5.86 8.85 4.86
C GLN A 82 -4.51 9.11 5.55
N LYS A 83 -4.07 8.19 6.42
CA LYS A 83 -2.75 8.29 7.05
C LYS A 83 -1.63 8.23 6.02
N PHE A 84 -1.72 7.34 5.03
CA PHE A 84 -0.75 7.31 3.93
C PHE A 84 -0.73 8.60 3.11
N MET A 85 -1.88 9.26 2.95
CA MET A 85 -1.93 10.57 2.29
C MET A 85 -1.24 11.66 3.11
N GLN A 86 -1.45 11.70 4.43
CA GLN A 86 -0.76 12.63 5.33
C GLN A 86 0.77 12.43 5.29
N MET A 87 1.21 11.19 5.07
CA MET A 87 2.61 10.81 4.95
C MET A 87 3.18 10.97 3.53
N GLY A 88 2.43 11.50 2.56
CA GLY A 88 2.88 11.65 1.18
C GLY A 88 3.13 10.31 0.43
N ILE A 89 2.77 9.19 1.04
CA ILE A 89 2.90 7.84 0.47
C ILE A 89 1.84 7.61 -0.59
N VAL A 90 0.65 8.19 -0.41
CA VAL A 90 -0.44 8.11 -1.39
C VAL A 90 -0.88 9.52 -1.74
N ASN A 91 -0.90 9.83 -3.03
CA ASN A 91 -1.44 11.09 -3.53
C ASN A 91 -2.78 10.82 -4.23
N LYS A 92 -3.79 11.62 -3.90
CA LYS A 92 -5.12 11.58 -4.53
C LYS A 92 -5.17 12.63 -5.66
N TYR A 93 -5.69 12.22 -6.81
CA TYR A 93 -5.91 13.05 -7.98
C TYR A 93 -7.33 12.87 -8.50
N GLU A 94 -7.74 13.76 -9.40
CA GLU A 94 -9.04 13.73 -10.05
C GLU A 94 -8.86 13.77 -11.58
N ASP A 95 -9.56 12.89 -12.31
CA ASP A 95 -9.57 12.85 -13.78
C ASP A 95 -10.87 13.43 -14.38
N GLY A 96 -11.50 14.35 -13.65
CA GLY A 96 -12.74 15.03 -14.03
C GLY A 96 -14.01 14.29 -13.62
N SER A 97 -14.02 12.95 -13.66
CA SER A 97 -15.20 12.16 -13.25
C SER A 97 -14.97 11.24 -12.05
N ARG A 98 -13.71 10.87 -11.80
CA ARG A 98 -13.36 9.95 -10.71
C ARG A 98 -12.08 10.39 -10.01
N SER A 99 -12.01 10.07 -8.72
CA SER A 99 -10.75 10.16 -7.99
C SER A 99 -9.91 8.91 -8.25
N PHE A 100 -8.63 9.09 -8.49
CA PHE A 100 -7.63 8.02 -8.54
C PHE A 100 -6.47 8.34 -7.62
N TYR A 101 -5.73 7.31 -7.25
CA TYR A 101 -4.65 7.37 -6.28
C TYR A 101 -3.35 6.89 -6.94
N ILE A 102 -2.26 7.57 -6.61
CA ILE A 102 -0.90 7.16 -6.96
C ILE A 102 -0.13 6.92 -5.66
N VAL A 103 0.45 5.74 -5.56
CA VAL A 103 1.34 5.28 -4.50
C VAL A 103 2.76 5.71 -4.84
N ASN A 104 3.39 6.44 -3.94
CA ASN A 104 4.80 6.74 -3.98
C ASN A 104 5.54 5.68 -3.15
N THR A 105 6.67 5.20 -3.66
CA THR A 105 7.54 4.34 -2.85
C THR A 105 8.16 5.22 -1.76
N PRO A 106 7.88 4.97 -0.47
CA PRO A 106 8.62 5.65 0.58
C PRO A 106 10.12 5.33 0.44
N ALA A 107 10.99 6.32 0.62
CA ALA A 107 12.41 6.07 0.80
C ALA A 107 12.56 5.27 2.10
N LEU A 108 12.86 3.98 1.96
CA LEU A 108 13.02 3.13 3.13
C LEU A 108 14.46 3.11 3.57
N GLU A 109 14.69 3.63 4.76
CA GLU A 109 15.90 3.35 5.52
C GLU A 109 15.65 2.06 6.32
N VAL A 110 16.42 1.02 6.02
CA VAL A 110 16.49 -0.16 6.86
C VAL A 110 17.43 0.19 8.02
N VAL A 111 16.86 0.40 9.21
CA VAL A 111 17.61 0.54 10.48
C VAL A 111 17.76 -0.82 11.14
#